data_AF-A0A835QFE3-F1
#
_entry.id   AF-A0A835QFE3-F1
#
_cell.length_a   1.000
_cell.length_b   1.000
_cell.length_c   1.000
_cell.angle_alpha   90.00
_cell.angle_beta   90.00
_cell.angle_gamma   90.00
#
_symmetry.space_group_name_H-M   'P 1'
#
loop_
_entity.id
_entity.type
_entity.pdbx_description
1 polymer ?
#
loop_
_entity_poly.entity_id
_entity_poly.type
_entity_poly.pdbx_seq_one_letter_code
_entity_poly.pdbx_strand_id
1 'polypeptide(L)'
;MPRYIVPHLLFLDNYFREKAHWKWSMGDKMHVLGCLMLQNIFKISSNLIKPFVESITTMEADHIIETAKDVRGSHVLEAFLCSDVSSMQKHEVISKLLGHFGELSLQPSGSFTVEKSFTASNNDMRVTIASELVEVRTELSKIKHGPYLLRKLDIEGFARNPDQWKSRQASKAAAYRDFVKDFGSNDQPASAPDSLQKFSKKKREKQDKWVGAGDFASESSSNPASVTSGKLRFLSSSGKPSHHFQMSSNSSASKENKLSFIRNLSGNKPAVKSDKKRSPASELAELAAKSKLSQGDVRMLFDAKTLSDKKWHGTTFLKKRKR
;
A
#
# COMPACT_ATOMS: atom_id res chain seq x y z
N MET A 1 -14.11 -12.24 27.79
CA MET A 1 -12.80 -11.58 27.61
C MET A 1 -12.31 -11.55 26.16
N PRO A 2 -12.40 -12.63 25.33
CA PRO A 2 -11.89 -12.58 23.95
C PRO A 2 -12.69 -11.64 23.02
N ARG A 3 -14.01 -11.57 23.20
CA ARG A 3 -14.93 -10.84 22.29
C ARG A 3 -14.68 -9.34 22.15
N TYR A 4 -14.11 -8.68 23.15
CA TYR A 4 -13.93 -7.22 23.17
C TYR A 4 -12.47 -6.78 23.16
N ILE A 5 -11.53 -7.67 22.81
CA ILE A 5 -10.11 -7.32 22.81
C ILE A 5 -9.78 -6.20 21.82
N VAL A 6 -10.40 -6.20 20.63
CA VAL A 6 -10.18 -5.15 19.63
C VAL A 6 -10.72 -3.79 20.12
N PRO A 7 -12.00 -3.67 20.53
CA PRO A 7 -12.52 -2.43 21.14
C PRO A 7 -11.68 -1.89 22.31
N HIS A 8 -11.24 -2.76 23.22
CA HIS A 8 -10.40 -2.35 24.35
C HIS A 8 -9.03 -1.81 23.90
N LEU A 9 -8.44 -2.38 22.84
CA LEU A 9 -7.19 -1.88 22.27
C LEU A 9 -7.42 -0.57 21.51
N LEU A 10 -8.52 -0.42 20.76
CA LEU A 10 -8.86 0.84 20.07
C LEU A 10 -8.97 2.01 21.06
N PHE A 11 -9.48 1.76 22.27
CA PHE A 11 -9.58 2.77 23.34
C PHE A 11 -8.71 2.42 24.56
N LEU A 12 -7.44 2.05 24.31
CA LEU A 12 -6.52 1.52 25.32
C LEU A 12 -6.50 2.33 26.63
N ASP A 13 -6.33 3.65 26.52
CA ASP A 13 -6.23 4.54 27.68
C ASP A 13 -7.54 4.60 28.48
N ASN A 14 -8.69 4.72 27.78
CA ASN A 14 -10.01 4.78 28.42
C ASN A 14 -10.33 3.44 29.10
N TYR A 15 -10.00 2.32 28.45
CA TYR A 15 -10.18 0.99 29.02
C TYR A 15 -9.35 0.77 30.29
N PHE A 16 -8.09 1.22 30.32
CA PHE A 16 -7.26 1.08 31.53
C PHE A 16 -7.71 1.98 32.69
N ARG A 17 -8.36 3.11 32.41
CA ARG A 17 -8.92 3.99 33.45
C ARG A 17 -10.20 3.42 34.07
N GLU A 18 -11.08 2.85 33.25
CA GLU A 18 -12.46 2.52 33.64
C GLU A 18 -12.82 1.03 33.41
N LYS A 19 -11.89 0.13 33.71
CA LYS A 19 -11.97 -1.30 33.34
C LYS A 19 -13.28 -2.02 33.69
N ALA A 20 -13.91 -1.68 34.82
CA ALA A 20 -15.11 -2.39 35.31
C ALA A 20 -16.42 -1.97 34.63
N HIS A 21 -16.47 -0.77 34.05
CA HIS A 21 -17.67 -0.18 33.45
C HIS A 21 -17.38 0.43 32.07
N TRP A 22 -16.30 -0.03 31.44
CA TRP A 22 -15.88 0.46 30.15
C TRP A 22 -16.99 0.25 29.12
N LYS A 23 -17.32 1.33 28.42
CA LYS A 23 -18.25 1.37 27.31
C LYS A 23 -17.57 2.03 26.12
N TRP A 24 -18.07 1.72 24.93
CA TRP A 24 -17.62 2.39 23.73
C TRP A 24 -17.90 3.90 23.83
N SER A 25 -16.87 4.71 23.57
CA SER A 25 -16.93 6.16 23.62
C SER A 25 -17.12 6.71 22.20
N MET A 26 -18.38 6.86 21.79
CA MET A 26 -18.74 7.41 20.48
C MET A 26 -18.18 8.83 20.30
N GLY A 27 -17.46 9.06 19.20
CA GLY A 27 -16.86 10.33 18.82
C GLY A 27 -15.47 10.60 19.41
N ASP A 28 -14.98 9.74 20.30
CA ASP A 28 -13.64 9.88 20.86
C ASP A 28 -12.56 9.37 19.90
N LYS A 29 -11.40 10.02 19.92
CA LYS A 29 -10.26 9.60 19.09
C LYS A 29 -9.70 8.28 19.59
N MET A 30 -9.44 7.36 18.66
CA MET A 30 -8.84 6.07 18.98
C MET A 30 -7.39 6.22 19.44
N HIS A 31 -6.94 5.31 20.30
CA HIS A 31 -5.61 5.34 20.88
C HIS A 31 -4.54 4.89 19.89
N VAL A 32 -3.50 5.72 19.72
CA VAL A 32 -2.44 5.53 18.71
C VAL A 32 -1.73 4.19 18.86
N LEU A 33 -1.26 3.90 20.07
CA LEU A 33 -0.50 2.68 20.34
C LEU A 33 -1.38 1.45 20.15
N GLY A 34 -2.64 1.53 20.57
CA GLY A 34 -3.61 0.45 20.44
C GLY A 34 -3.87 0.09 18.98
N CYS A 35 -4.11 1.10 18.14
CA CYS A 35 -4.25 0.92 16.70
C CYS A 35 -2.98 0.33 16.07
N LEU A 36 -1.79 0.83 16.43
CA LEU A 36 -0.52 0.29 15.91
C LEU A 36 -0.28 -1.15 16.33
N MET A 37 -0.63 -1.53 17.56
CA MET A 37 -0.56 -2.93 18.01
C MET A 37 -1.47 -3.81 17.15
N LEU A 38 -2.73 -3.40 16.96
CA LEU A 38 -3.69 -4.13 16.13
C LEU A 38 -3.23 -4.27 14.68
N GLN A 39 -2.69 -3.20 14.08
CA GLN A 39 -2.14 -3.23 12.72
C GLN A 39 -1.02 -4.26 12.57
N ASN A 40 -0.15 -4.40 13.57
CA ASN A 40 0.92 -5.40 13.55
C ASN A 40 0.38 -6.81 13.83
N ILE A 41 -0.60 -6.94 14.72
CA ILE A 41 -1.26 -8.21 15.00
C ILE A 41 -1.91 -8.77 13.73
N PHE A 42 -2.64 -7.97 12.96
CA PHE A 42 -3.27 -8.43 11.71
C PHE A 42 -2.28 -8.81 10.60
N LYS A 43 -0.98 -8.50 10.73
CA LYS A 43 0.05 -8.97 9.79
C LYS A 43 0.59 -10.36 10.13
N ILE A 44 0.29 -10.87 11.33
CA ILE A 44 0.69 -12.22 11.77
C ILE A 44 -0.23 -13.24 11.11
N SER A 45 0.24 -14.49 10.96
CA SER A 45 -0.58 -15.61 10.45
C SER A 45 -1.93 -15.70 11.18
N SER A 46 -3.00 -15.86 10.41
CA SER A 46 -4.39 -15.89 10.88
C SER A 46 -4.66 -16.92 11.97
N ASN A 47 -3.87 -18.01 12.02
CA ASN A 47 -3.95 -19.05 13.04
C ASN A 47 -3.69 -18.56 14.46
N LEU A 48 -2.83 -17.55 14.63
CA LEU A 48 -2.41 -17.03 15.94
C LEU A 48 -3.28 -15.88 16.44
N ILE A 49 -4.09 -15.28 15.55
CA ILE A 49 -4.83 -14.05 15.82
C ILE A 49 -6.34 -14.25 15.86
N LYS A 50 -6.81 -15.50 15.92
CA LYS A 50 -8.24 -15.85 15.96
C LYS A 50 -9.06 -15.01 16.95
N PRO A 51 -8.62 -14.75 18.21
CA PRO A 51 -9.39 -13.91 19.13
C PRO A 51 -9.58 -12.47 18.65
N PHE A 52 -8.61 -11.91 17.93
CA PHE A 52 -8.70 -10.55 17.37
C PHE A 52 -9.62 -10.52 16.16
N VAL A 53 -9.57 -11.55 15.33
CA VAL A 53 -10.46 -11.72 14.18
C VAL A 53 -11.90 -11.87 14.64
N GLU A 54 -12.17 -12.76 15.61
CA GLU A 54 -13.51 -12.91 16.20
C GLU A 54 -13.98 -11.63 16.88
N SER A 55 -13.09 -10.92 17.56
CA SER A 55 -13.45 -9.65 18.21
C SER A 55 -13.83 -8.58 17.19
N ILE A 56 -13.08 -8.38 16.11
CA ILE A 56 -13.43 -7.39 15.08
C ILE A 56 -14.66 -7.80 14.27
N THR A 57 -14.86 -9.08 13.98
CA THR A 57 -16.05 -9.53 13.26
C THR A 57 -17.30 -9.46 14.14
N THR A 58 -17.19 -9.57 15.46
CA THR A 58 -18.36 -9.46 16.37
C THR A 58 -18.70 -8.03 16.78
N MET A 59 -17.88 -7.03 16.45
CA MET A 59 -18.20 -5.61 16.69
C MET A 59 -19.50 -5.20 15.98
N GLU A 60 -20.28 -4.34 16.62
CA GLU A 60 -21.48 -3.75 16.03
C GLU A 60 -21.16 -2.87 14.81
N ALA A 61 -22.12 -2.69 13.91
CA ALA A 61 -21.90 -1.94 12.68
C ALA A 61 -21.48 -0.50 12.95
N ASP A 62 -22.13 0.17 13.92
CA ASP A 62 -21.81 1.56 14.28
C ASP A 62 -20.35 1.71 14.76
N HIS A 63 -19.85 0.76 15.56
CA HIS A 63 -18.47 0.75 16.01
C HIS A 63 -17.47 0.53 14.86
N ILE A 64 -17.81 -0.31 13.88
CA ILE A 64 -16.99 -0.54 12.69
C ILE A 64 -16.97 0.70 11.79
N ILE A 65 -18.11 1.36 11.60
CA ILE A 65 -18.24 2.61 10.84
C ILE A 65 -17.40 3.72 11.51
N GLU A 66 -17.49 3.87 12.82
CA GLU A 66 -16.67 4.84 13.55
C GLU A 66 -15.17 4.53 13.45
N THR A 67 -14.81 3.24 13.53
CA THR A 67 -13.42 2.80 13.29
C THR A 67 -12.94 3.19 11.90
N ALA A 68 -13.79 3.11 10.87
CA ALA A 68 -13.45 3.52 9.50
C ALA A 68 -13.32 5.05 9.35
N LYS A 69 -14.07 5.83 10.14
CA LYS A 69 -14.01 7.31 10.13
C LYS A 69 -12.77 7.85 10.84
N ASP A 70 -12.30 7.19 11.90
CA ASP A 70 -11.09 7.60 12.61
C ASP A 70 -9.83 7.32 11.78
N VAL A 71 -8.87 8.27 11.74
CA VAL A 71 -7.64 8.16 10.95
C VAL A 71 -6.74 7.00 11.41
N ARG A 72 -6.77 6.64 12.70
CA ARG A 72 -5.95 5.58 13.28
C ARG A 72 -6.67 4.24 13.19
N GLY A 73 -7.98 4.26 13.41
CA GLY A 73 -8.88 3.12 13.23
C GLY A 73 -8.95 2.64 11.78
N SER A 74 -8.96 3.55 10.80
CA SER A 74 -9.02 3.19 9.38
C SER A 74 -7.84 2.28 8.97
N HIS A 75 -6.64 2.58 9.47
CA HIS A 75 -5.47 1.74 9.25
C HIS A 75 -5.57 0.35 9.90
N VAL A 76 -6.32 0.22 11.01
CA VAL A 76 -6.61 -1.10 11.61
C VAL A 76 -7.50 -1.92 10.67
N LEU A 77 -8.56 -1.31 10.12
CA LEU A 77 -9.43 -1.98 9.15
C LEU A 77 -8.66 -2.32 7.86
N GLU A 78 -7.82 -1.43 7.36
CA GLU A 78 -6.95 -1.72 6.21
C GLU A 78 -6.04 -2.93 6.48
N ALA A 79 -5.38 -2.96 7.65
CA ALA A 79 -4.53 -4.08 8.04
C ALA A 79 -5.32 -5.39 8.14
N PHE A 80 -6.52 -5.36 8.70
CA PHE A 80 -7.42 -6.51 8.74
C PHE A 80 -7.83 -6.99 7.33
N LEU A 81 -8.22 -6.08 6.44
CA LEU A 81 -8.63 -6.41 5.07
C LEU A 81 -7.47 -6.95 4.22
N CYS A 82 -6.25 -6.50 4.49
CA CYS A 82 -5.03 -6.97 3.84
C CYS A 82 -4.41 -8.24 4.48
N SER A 83 -4.90 -8.67 5.64
CA SER A 83 -4.38 -9.85 6.37
C SER A 83 -4.69 -11.18 5.67
N ASP A 84 -4.08 -12.28 6.14
CA ASP A 84 -4.35 -13.65 5.69
C ASP A 84 -5.62 -14.27 6.33
N VAL A 85 -6.58 -13.42 6.68
CA VAL A 85 -7.87 -13.82 7.23
C VAL A 85 -8.79 -14.32 6.10
N SER A 86 -9.69 -15.26 6.42
CA SER A 86 -10.63 -15.80 5.45
C SER A 86 -11.47 -14.71 4.80
N SER A 87 -11.78 -14.86 3.51
CA SER A 87 -12.63 -13.92 2.77
C SER A 87 -14.01 -13.77 3.41
N MET A 88 -14.56 -14.84 4.00
CA MET A 88 -15.83 -14.82 4.71
C MET A 88 -15.83 -13.82 5.89
N GLN A 89 -14.78 -13.84 6.72
CA GLN A 89 -14.65 -12.92 7.85
C GLN A 89 -14.41 -11.49 7.39
N LYS A 90 -13.68 -11.28 6.28
CA LYS A 90 -13.54 -9.96 5.67
C LYS A 90 -14.88 -9.43 5.16
N HIS A 91 -15.65 -10.26 4.47
CA HIS A 91 -16.98 -9.89 3.97
C HIS A 91 -17.94 -9.54 5.12
N GLU A 92 -17.85 -10.20 6.27
CA GLU A 92 -18.68 -9.88 7.45
C GLU A 92 -18.39 -8.47 8.02
N VAL A 93 -17.15 -8.02 7.95
CA VAL A 93 -16.81 -6.63 8.35
C VAL A 93 -17.21 -5.63 7.27
N ILE A 94 -16.99 -5.97 5.99
CA ILE A 94 -17.37 -5.10 4.87
C ILE A 94 -18.89 -4.92 4.81
N SER A 95 -19.68 -5.96 5.10
CA SER A 95 -21.15 -5.87 5.05
C SER A 95 -21.70 -4.86 6.06
N LYS A 96 -20.99 -4.63 7.17
CA LYS A 96 -21.32 -3.61 8.18
C LYS A 96 -21.00 -2.19 7.75
N LEU A 97 -20.19 -2.02 6.71
CA LEU A 97 -19.84 -0.71 6.14
C LEU A 97 -20.72 -0.34 4.94
N LEU A 98 -21.53 -1.28 4.42
CA LEU A 98 -22.45 -1.00 3.32
C LEU A 98 -23.46 0.07 3.73
N GLY A 99 -23.75 0.99 2.81
CA GLY A 99 -24.54 2.20 3.05
C GLY A 99 -23.72 3.40 3.54
N HIS A 100 -22.44 3.22 3.89
CA HIS A 100 -21.57 4.27 4.39
C HIS A 100 -20.33 4.52 3.53
N PHE A 101 -20.11 3.78 2.44
CA PHE A 101 -18.94 3.96 1.57
C PHE A 101 -18.95 5.32 0.87
N GLY A 102 -20.14 5.87 0.59
CA GLY A 102 -20.29 7.24 0.08
C GLY A 102 -19.64 8.26 1.01
N GLU A 103 -20.07 8.31 2.28
CA GLU A 103 -19.52 9.22 3.31
C GLU A 103 -18.03 8.96 3.57
N LEU A 104 -17.64 7.70 3.71
CA LEU A 104 -16.23 7.31 3.98
C LEU A 104 -15.30 7.75 2.84
N SER A 105 -15.76 7.71 1.58
CA SER A 105 -14.95 8.09 0.43
C SER A 105 -14.58 9.58 0.40
N LEU A 106 -15.39 10.43 1.02
CA LEU A 106 -15.14 11.87 1.11
C LEU A 106 -13.99 12.19 2.08
N GLN A 107 -13.73 11.32 3.05
CA GLN A 107 -12.63 11.46 4.00
C GLN A 107 -11.31 10.92 3.42
N PRO A 108 -10.17 11.60 3.63
CA PRO A 108 -8.88 11.12 3.12
C PRO A 108 -8.50 9.73 3.63
N SER A 109 -8.67 9.45 4.93
CA SER A 109 -8.42 8.14 5.54
C SER A 109 -9.41 7.09 5.05
N GLY A 110 -10.71 7.43 5.03
CA GLY A 110 -11.77 6.53 4.59
C GLY A 110 -11.64 6.10 3.13
N SER A 111 -11.08 6.95 2.25
CA SER A 111 -10.86 6.61 0.84
C SER A 111 -9.98 5.38 0.62
N PHE A 112 -8.95 5.18 1.45
CA PHE A 112 -8.10 4.00 1.43
C PHE A 112 -8.85 2.77 1.96
N THR A 113 -9.64 2.94 3.01
CA THR A 113 -10.50 1.86 3.53
C THR A 113 -11.51 1.40 2.47
N VAL A 114 -12.16 2.33 1.75
CA VAL A 114 -13.08 2.01 0.65
C VAL A 114 -12.37 1.18 -0.43
N GLU A 115 -11.16 1.58 -0.82
CA GLU A 115 -10.37 0.87 -1.82
C GLU A 115 -10.00 -0.56 -1.36
N LYS A 116 -9.55 -0.73 -0.11
CA LYS A 116 -9.22 -2.04 0.44
C LYS A 116 -10.45 -2.93 0.59
N SER A 117 -11.58 -2.38 1.05
CA SER A 117 -12.85 -3.07 1.13
C SER A 117 -13.33 -3.53 -0.24
N PHE A 118 -13.25 -2.68 -1.26
CA PHE A 118 -13.60 -3.04 -2.64
C PHE A 118 -12.73 -4.20 -3.16
N THR A 119 -11.43 -4.17 -2.88
CA THR A 119 -10.50 -5.23 -3.29
C THR A 119 -10.81 -6.56 -2.61
N ALA A 120 -11.10 -6.53 -1.30
CA ALA A 120 -11.39 -7.71 -0.48
C ALA A 120 -12.84 -8.24 -0.64
N SER A 121 -13.70 -7.52 -1.34
CA SER A 121 -15.11 -7.84 -1.56
C SER A 121 -15.35 -8.88 -2.67
N ASN A 122 -16.48 -9.56 -2.60
CA ASN A 122 -17.05 -10.33 -3.71
C ASN A 122 -17.68 -9.39 -4.77
N ASN A 123 -18.14 -9.96 -5.89
CA ASN A 123 -18.71 -9.16 -6.99
C ASN A 123 -19.98 -8.38 -6.59
N ASP A 124 -20.84 -8.96 -5.76
CA ASP A 124 -22.11 -8.33 -5.35
C ASP A 124 -21.88 -7.12 -4.43
N MET A 125 -20.96 -7.26 -3.49
CA MET A 125 -20.52 -6.16 -2.62
C MET A 125 -19.81 -5.07 -3.42
N ARG A 126 -18.97 -5.43 -4.40
CA ARG A 126 -18.33 -4.44 -5.28
C ARG A 126 -19.34 -3.63 -6.07
N VAL A 127 -20.42 -4.24 -6.54
CA VAL A 127 -21.52 -3.53 -7.22
C VAL A 127 -22.20 -2.56 -6.25
N THR A 128 -22.47 -3.00 -5.02
CA THR A 128 -23.11 -2.16 -3.98
C THR A 128 -22.22 -0.96 -3.61
N ILE A 129 -20.93 -1.19 -3.37
CA ILE A 129 -19.95 -0.12 -3.12
C ILE A 129 -19.89 0.84 -4.31
N ALA A 130 -19.87 0.32 -5.54
CA ALA A 130 -19.84 1.16 -6.74
C ALA A 130 -21.10 2.03 -6.87
N SER A 131 -22.30 1.51 -6.55
CA SER A 131 -23.53 2.30 -6.56
C SER A 131 -23.48 3.45 -5.54
N GLU A 132 -23.02 3.21 -4.31
CA GLU A 132 -22.87 4.27 -3.30
C GLU A 132 -21.89 5.36 -3.76
N LEU A 133 -20.78 4.98 -4.41
CA LEU A 133 -19.81 5.95 -4.94
C LEU A 133 -20.32 6.74 -6.14
N VAL A 134 -21.28 6.21 -6.91
CA VAL A 134 -21.92 6.96 -8.01
C VAL A 134 -22.75 8.12 -7.46
N GLU A 135 -23.41 7.95 -6.31
CA GLU A 135 -24.23 8.99 -5.68
C GLU A 135 -23.39 10.20 -5.28
N VAL A 136 -22.22 9.96 -4.68
CA VAL A 136 -21.30 11.01 -4.22
C VAL A 136 -20.24 11.43 -5.25
N ARG A 137 -20.31 10.92 -6.50
CA ARG A 137 -19.24 11.11 -7.51
C ARG A 137 -18.92 12.58 -7.80
N THR A 138 -19.93 13.44 -7.78
CA THR A 138 -19.79 14.87 -8.12
C THR A 138 -19.01 15.62 -7.05
N GLU A 139 -19.25 15.28 -5.78
CA GLU A 139 -18.48 15.80 -4.64
C GLU A 139 -17.08 15.21 -4.63
N LEU A 140 -16.97 13.89 -4.80
CA LEU A 140 -15.70 13.18 -4.81
C LEU A 140 -14.78 13.70 -5.92
N SER A 141 -15.31 14.06 -7.09
CA SER A 141 -14.52 14.63 -8.20
C SER A 141 -13.83 15.96 -7.87
N LYS A 142 -14.34 16.72 -6.88
CA LYS A 142 -13.82 18.03 -6.47
C LYS A 142 -12.73 17.91 -5.40
N ILE A 143 -12.65 16.77 -4.71
CA ILE A 143 -11.74 16.54 -3.59
C ILE A 143 -10.40 15.98 -4.11
N LYS A 144 -9.30 16.23 -3.40
CA LYS A 144 -7.93 15.88 -3.82
C LYS A 144 -7.73 14.40 -4.17
N HIS A 145 -8.23 13.48 -3.36
CA HIS A 145 -8.05 12.02 -3.55
C HIS A 145 -9.14 11.38 -4.41
N GLY A 146 -10.28 12.06 -4.60
CA GLY A 146 -11.44 11.46 -5.24
C GLY A 146 -11.27 11.09 -6.72
N PRO A 147 -10.67 11.92 -7.59
CA PRO A 147 -10.38 11.53 -8.98
C PRO A 147 -9.50 10.29 -9.11
N TYR A 148 -8.63 10.03 -8.14
CA TYR A 148 -7.84 8.80 -8.10
C TYR A 148 -8.73 7.60 -7.78
N LEU A 149 -9.56 7.70 -6.74
CA LEU A 149 -10.47 6.62 -6.32
C LEU A 149 -11.48 6.27 -7.42
N LEU A 150 -12.13 7.28 -8.03
CA LEU A 150 -13.09 7.11 -9.12
C LEU A 150 -12.47 6.39 -10.32
N ARG A 151 -11.22 6.73 -10.67
CA ARG A 151 -10.50 6.09 -11.77
C ARG A 151 -10.06 4.67 -11.42
N LYS A 152 -9.62 4.43 -10.18
CA LYS A 152 -9.12 3.11 -9.74
C LYS A 152 -10.22 2.06 -9.71
N LEU A 153 -11.43 2.45 -9.29
CA LEU A 153 -12.59 1.55 -9.23
C LEU A 153 -13.43 1.57 -10.53
N ASP A 154 -13.07 2.41 -11.51
CA ASP A 154 -13.81 2.60 -12.77
C ASP A 154 -15.30 2.92 -12.55
N ILE A 155 -15.58 3.88 -11.66
CA ILE A 155 -16.95 4.27 -11.29
C ILE A 155 -17.71 4.90 -12.46
N GLU A 156 -17.01 5.61 -13.34
CA GLU A 156 -17.58 6.13 -14.59
C GLU A 156 -17.98 5.01 -15.55
N GLY A 157 -17.17 3.95 -15.66
CA GLY A 157 -17.51 2.75 -16.43
C GLY A 157 -18.74 2.05 -15.87
N PHE A 158 -18.81 1.92 -14.55
CA PHE A 158 -19.97 1.35 -13.86
C PHE A 158 -21.25 2.16 -14.13
N ALA A 159 -21.20 3.49 -14.02
CA ALA A 159 -22.36 4.35 -14.26
C ALA A 159 -22.87 4.31 -15.71
N ARG A 160 -21.99 4.08 -16.69
CA ARG A 160 -22.34 3.99 -18.12
C ARG A 160 -22.88 2.62 -18.51
N ASN A 161 -22.22 1.56 -18.05
CA ASN A 161 -22.58 0.19 -18.38
C ASN A 161 -22.20 -0.76 -17.22
N PRO A 162 -23.13 -1.00 -16.28
CA PRO A 162 -22.90 -1.86 -15.13
C PRO A 162 -22.53 -3.30 -15.51
N ASP A 163 -23.12 -3.86 -16.56
CA ASP A 163 -22.92 -5.27 -16.94
C ASP A 163 -21.55 -5.51 -17.57
N GLN A 164 -21.10 -4.58 -18.41
CA GLN A 164 -19.74 -4.61 -18.95
C GLN A 164 -18.71 -4.42 -17.84
N TRP A 165 -18.98 -3.53 -16.89
CA TRP A 165 -18.10 -3.31 -15.73
C TRP A 165 -18.00 -4.57 -14.87
N LYS A 166 -19.12 -5.24 -14.55
CA LYS A 166 -19.13 -6.51 -13.80
C LYS A 166 -18.30 -7.58 -14.50
N SER A 167 -18.46 -7.73 -15.81
CA SER A 167 -17.68 -8.67 -16.62
C SER A 167 -16.16 -8.38 -16.55
N ARG A 168 -15.77 -7.11 -16.59
CA ARG A 168 -14.36 -6.69 -16.44
C ARG A 168 -13.81 -6.99 -15.05
N GLN A 169 -14.59 -6.73 -13.99
CA GLN A 169 -14.19 -7.05 -12.62
C GLN A 169 -14.00 -8.56 -12.42
N ALA A 170 -14.93 -9.38 -12.94
CA ALA A 170 -14.84 -10.83 -12.88
C ALA A 170 -13.63 -11.36 -13.66
N SER A 171 -13.38 -10.83 -14.87
CA SER A 171 -12.20 -11.18 -15.68
C SER A 171 -10.89 -10.83 -14.97
N LYS A 172 -10.80 -9.64 -14.35
CA LYS A 172 -9.62 -9.23 -13.56
C LYS A 172 -9.37 -10.16 -12.38
N ALA A 173 -10.43 -10.57 -11.67
CA ALA A 173 -10.33 -11.52 -10.56
C ALA A 173 -9.91 -12.92 -11.04
N ALA A 174 -10.46 -13.39 -12.15
CA ALA A 174 -10.09 -14.68 -12.75
C ALA A 174 -8.62 -14.69 -13.19
N ALA A 175 -8.17 -13.68 -13.94
CA ALA A 175 -6.79 -13.55 -14.38
C ALA A 175 -5.79 -13.49 -13.21
N TYR A 176 -6.17 -12.80 -12.11
CA TYR A 176 -5.35 -12.78 -10.90
C TYR A 176 -5.26 -14.16 -10.24
N ARG A 177 -6.38 -14.87 -10.12
CA ARG A 177 -6.40 -16.24 -9.60
C ARG A 177 -5.56 -17.19 -10.44
N ASP A 178 -5.64 -17.09 -11.76
CA ASP A 178 -4.84 -17.92 -12.68
C ASP A 178 -3.34 -17.59 -12.53
N PHE A 179 -3.00 -16.29 -12.44
CA PHE A 179 -1.63 -15.88 -12.13
C PHE A 179 -1.12 -16.43 -10.79
N VAL A 180 -1.92 -16.37 -9.72
CA VAL A 180 -1.53 -16.93 -8.42
C VAL A 180 -1.40 -18.45 -8.49
N LYS A 181 -2.23 -19.13 -9.28
CA LYS A 181 -2.12 -20.58 -9.48
C LYS A 181 -0.83 -20.96 -10.21
N ASP A 182 -0.45 -20.19 -11.22
CA ASP A 182 0.71 -20.51 -12.07
C ASP A 182 2.04 -20.03 -11.46
N PHE A 183 2.03 -18.94 -10.68
CA PHE A 183 3.24 -18.29 -10.16
C PHE A 183 3.29 -18.15 -8.63
N GLY A 184 2.22 -18.46 -7.91
CA GLY A 184 2.19 -18.45 -6.45
C GLY A 184 2.97 -19.63 -5.90
N SER A 185 4.23 -19.42 -5.50
CA SER A 185 4.94 -20.39 -4.67
C SER A 185 4.20 -20.56 -3.34
N ASN A 186 4.07 -21.81 -2.89
CA ASN A 186 3.26 -22.23 -1.73
C ASN A 186 3.69 -21.65 -0.35
N ASP A 187 4.62 -20.70 -0.31
CA ASP A 187 5.23 -20.18 0.93
C ASP A 187 4.93 -18.69 1.22
N GLN A 188 3.99 -18.03 0.52
CA GLN A 188 3.48 -16.71 0.94
C GLN A 188 1.97 -16.50 0.68
N PRO A 189 1.22 -15.95 1.66
CA PRO A 189 -0.22 -15.73 1.54
C PRO A 189 -0.56 -14.58 0.59
N ALA A 190 -1.63 -14.79 -0.16
CA ALA A 190 -2.14 -13.91 -1.22
C ALA A 190 -2.53 -12.52 -0.69
N SER A 191 -1.60 -11.58 -0.77
CA SER A 191 -1.90 -10.15 -0.79
C SER A 191 -1.79 -9.63 -2.22
N ALA A 192 -2.82 -8.93 -2.68
CA ALA A 192 -2.87 -8.36 -4.03
C ALA A 192 -1.69 -7.39 -4.25
N PRO A 193 -0.93 -7.49 -5.37
CA PRO A 193 0.20 -6.60 -5.60
C PRO A 193 -0.26 -5.23 -6.09
N ASP A 194 0.00 -4.21 -5.28
CA ASP A 194 -0.05 -2.79 -5.64
C ASP A 194 1.36 -2.34 -6.09
N SER A 195 1.88 -2.84 -7.21
CA SER A 195 3.09 -2.26 -7.84
C SER A 195 3.41 -2.77 -9.24
N LEU A 196 2.62 -2.41 -10.27
CA LEU A 196 3.12 -2.42 -11.65
C LEU A 196 2.48 -1.28 -12.47
N GLN A 197 2.85 -0.03 -12.17
CA GLN A 197 2.75 1.08 -13.13
C GLN A 197 3.95 2.02 -13.01
N LYS A 198 5.08 1.58 -13.55
CA LYS A 198 6.12 2.44 -14.12
C LYS A 198 6.87 1.60 -15.13
N PHE A 199 6.53 1.73 -16.41
CA PHE A 199 7.42 1.66 -17.57
C PHE A 199 6.57 1.60 -18.86
N SER A 200 6.26 2.77 -19.43
CA SER A 200 6.11 2.94 -20.88
C SER A 200 6.10 4.43 -21.23
N LYS A 201 7.26 5.09 -21.08
CA LYS A 201 7.55 6.28 -21.89
C LYS A 201 7.85 5.79 -23.31
N LYS A 202 6.82 5.74 -24.17
CA LYS A 202 7.05 5.54 -25.61
C LYS A 202 7.50 6.86 -26.22
N LYS A 203 8.81 6.91 -26.47
CA LYS A 203 9.55 7.91 -27.25
C LYS A 203 8.85 8.10 -28.61
N ARG A 204 8.33 9.30 -28.86
CA ARG A 204 7.83 9.73 -30.17
C ARG A 204 8.98 10.46 -30.85
N GLU A 205 9.70 9.75 -31.72
CA GLU A 205 10.73 10.33 -32.58
C GLU A 205 10.02 11.16 -33.66
N LYS A 206 10.27 12.47 -33.63
CA LYS A 206 9.77 13.46 -34.58
C LYS A 206 10.90 13.67 -35.59
N GLN A 207 10.64 13.35 -36.84
CA GLN A 207 11.58 13.55 -37.93
C GLN A 207 11.43 15.01 -38.39
N ASP A 208 12.39 15.86 -38.00
CA ASP A 208 12.49 17.23 -38.48
C ASP A 208 13.09 17.22 -39.90
N LYS A 209 12.40 17.87 -40.84
CA LYS A 209 12.95 18.25 -42.15
C LYS A 209 12.80 19.77 -42.27
N TRP A 210 13.93 20.46 -42.15
CA TRP A 210 14.07 21.89 -42.36
C TRP A 210 14.24 22.18 -43.86
N VAL A 211 13.42 23.09 -44.40
CA VAL A 211 13.77 24.00 -45.50
C VAL A 211 13.07 25.33 -45.18
N GLY A 212 13.84 26.39 -44.90
CA GLY A 212 13.34 27.77 -44.79
C GLY A 212 12.97 28.34 -46.16
N ALA A 213 12.46 29.55 -46.34
CA ALA A 213 12.12 30.68 -45.50
C ALA A 213 11.10 31.52 -46.31
N GLY A 214 10.39 32.47 -45.67
CA GLY A 214 9.70 33.54 -46.40
C GLY A 214 8.30 33.88 -45.89
N ASP A 215 8.27 34.83 -44.95
CA ASP A 215 7.36 35.98 -44.80
C ASP A 215 5.83 35.89 -44.98
N PHE A 216 5.17 36.49 -43.97
CA PHE A 216 4.10 37.51 -44.05
C PHE A 216 2.65 37.13 -43.65
N ALA A 217 2.20 37.90 -42.65
CA ALA A 217 0.84 38.34 -42.29
C ALA A 217 -0.27 37.35 -41.92
N SER A 218 -0.78 37.60 -40.72
CA SER A 218 -2.08 37.20 -40.22
C SER A 218 -3.21 38.05 -40.82
N GLU A 219 -4.37 37.38 -40.96
CA GLU A 219 -5.69 37.80 -40.48
C GLU A 219 -6.78 38.08 -41.51
N SER A 220 -7.93 37.47 -41.19
CA SER A 220 -9.31 37.74 -41.59
C SER A 220 -9.96 36.94 -42.74
N SER A 221 -11.00 36.21 -42.32
CA SER A 221 -12.35 36.18 -42.90
C SER A 221 -12.78 35.00 -43.80
N SER A 222 -13.89 34.40 -43.33
CA SER A 222 -15.06 33.89 -44.07
C SER A 222 -14.96 32.62 -44.95
N ASN A 223 -15.61 31.56 -44.44
CA ASN A 223 -16.38 30.53 -45.19
C ASN A 223 -17.51 31.20 -46.04
N PRO A 224 -18.23 30.51 -46.98
CA PRO A 224 -18.56 29.07 -46.99
C PRO A 224 -18.75 28.38 -48.39
N ALA A 225 -19.18 27.10 -48.31
CA ALA A 225 -19.89 26.28 -49.33
C ALA A 225 -19.03 25.66 -50.45
N SER A 226 -19.30 24.51 -51.08
CA SER A 226 -20.16 23.32 -50.86
C SER A 226 -19.93 22.35 -52.06
N VAL A 227 -20.24 21.06 -51.87
CA VAL A 227 -20.61 20.03 -52.88
C VAL A 227 -19.53 19.26 -53.70
N THR A 228 -19.80 17.94 -53.82
CA THR A 228 -19.55 16.97 -54.92
C THR A 228 -18.46 15.87 -54.77
N SER A 229 -18.94 14.67 -54.44
CA SER A 229 -18.92 13.40 -55.21
C SER A 229 -17.70 12.92 -56.03
N GLY A 230 -17.37 11.62 -55.87
CA GLY A 230 -16.66 10.73 -56.83
C GLY A 230 -15.49 9.96 -56.19
N LYS A 231 -15.54 8.67 -55.83
CA LYS A 231 -15.72 7.37 -56.55
C LYS A 231 -14.42 6.79 -57.17
N LEU A 232 -14.21 5.49 -56.89
CA LEU A 232 -13.32 4.44 -57.47
C LEU A 232 -11.96 4.22 -56.77
N ARG A 233 -11.74 3.09 -56.06
CA ARG A 233 -11.28 1.73 -56.51
C ARG A 233 -9.88 1.81 -57.17
N PHE A 234 -8.87 0.98 -56.86
CA PHE A 234 -8.83 -0.49 -56.99
C PHE A 234 -7.41 -1.08 -56.70
N LEU A 235 -7.31 -2.39 -56.39
CA LEU A 235 -6.20 -3.41 -56.47
C LEU A 235 -4.93 -3.17 -55.62
N SER A 236 -4.48 -4.04 -54.69
CA SER A 236 -4.10 -5.49 -54.70
C SER A 236 -2.78 -5.83 -55.41
N SER A 237 -1.86 -6.48 -54.67
CA SER A 237 -0.88 -7.52 -55.07
C SER A 237 0.40 -7.35 -54.22
N SER A 238 0.66 -8.18 -53.21
CA SER A 238 1.40 -9.46 -53.31
C SER A 238 2.81 -9.33 -53.89
N GLY A 239 3.82 -9.70 -53.10
CA GLY A 239 5.18 -9.93 -53.60
C GLY A 239 6.24 -9.95 -52.50
N LYS A 240 6.44 -11.11 -51.86
CA LYS A 240 7.76 -11.51 -51.36
C LYS A 240 8.59 -11.99 -52.56
N PRO A 241 9.93 -11.96 -52.50
CA PRO A 241 10.61 -13.20 -52.14
C PRO A 241 11.84 -13.03 -51.24
N SER A 242 12.17 -14.15 -50.63
CA SER A 242 13.32 -14.51 -49.80
C SER A 242 14.57 -14.85 -50.62
N HIS A 243 15.76 -14.59 -50.07
CA HIS A 243 17.00 -15.39 -50.22
C HIS A 243 17.78 -15.25 -48.89
N HIS A 244 17.94 -16.29 -48.07
CA HIS A 244 18.86 -17.44 -48.16
C HIS A 244 20.29 -17.13 -47.66
N PHE A 245 20.60 -17.65 -46.44
CA PHE A 245 21.88 -18.30 -46.03
C PHE A 245 23.13 -17.39 -45.97
N GLN A 246 24.06 -17.49 -45.02
CA GLN A 246 24.67 -18.67 -44.43
C GLN A 246 25.50 -18.26 -43.19
N MET A 247 25.65 -19.17 -42.23
CA MET A 247 26.52 -19.06 -41.06
C MET A 247 27.99 -19.34 -41.38
N SER A 248 28.91 -18.77 -40.60
CA SER A 248 30.18 -19.37 -40.07
C SER A 248 31.04 -18.25 -39.47
N SER A 249 31.22 -18.18 -38.15
CA SER A 249 32.16 -18.93 -37.28
C SER A 249 33.61 -18.43 -37.29
N ASN A 250 34.00 -17.93 -36.11
CA ASN A 250 35.31 -18.02 -35.43
C ASN A 250 36.55 -17.24 -35.94
N SER A 251 36.93 -16.28 -35.09
CA SER A 251 38.12 -16.31 -34.21
C SER A 251 39.16 -15.20 -34.38
N SER A 252 39.47 -14.63 -33.21
CA SER A 252 40.79 -14.26 -32.69
C SER A 252 41.15 -12.77 -32.55
N ALA A 253 41.81 -12.53 -31.41
CA ALA A 253 42.75 -11.46 -31.07
C ALA A 253 42.24 -10.14 -30.44
N SER A 254 42.35 -10.11 -29.11
CA SER A 254 43.18 -9.17 -28.34
C SER A 254 42.91 -7.66 -28.45
N LYS A 255 42.45 -7.06 -27.33
CA LYS A 255 43.24 -6.05 -26.59
C LYS A 255 42.58 -5.63 -25.27
N GLU A 256 43.46 -5.40 -24.31
CA GLU A 256 43.28 -5.15 -22.89
C GLU A 256 42.67 -3.78 -22.56
N ASN A 257 42.00 -3.70 -21.40
CA ASN A 257 42.34 -2.77 -20.29
C ASN A 257 41.37 -3.03 -19.11
N LYS A 258 41.83 -3.59 -17.99
CA LYS A 258 42.24 -2.88 -16.74
C LYS A 258 41.15 -1.89 -16.28
N LEU A 259 40.48 -2.06 -15.13
CA LEU A 259 41.02 -2.20 -13.78
C LEU A 259 40.03 -2.91 -12.84
N SER A 260 40.52 -3.89 -12.09
CA SER A 260 39.89 -4.45 -10.89
C SER A 260 40.70 -4.01 -9.67
N PHE A 261 40.04 -3.65 -8.57
CA PHE A 261 40.65 -3.70 -7.23
C PHE A 261 39.57 -3.91 -6.16
N ILE A 262 39.42 -5.16 -5.74
CA ILE A 262 38.93 -5.53 -4.40
C ILE A 262 40.18 -5.94 -3.62
N ARG A 263 40.35 -5.42 -2.39
CA ARG A 263 41.19 -6.09 -1.39
C ARG A 263 40.63 -5.94 0.01
N ASN A 264 40.03 -7.03 0.49
CA ASN A 264 39.86 -7.34 1.90
C ASN A 264 41.24 -7.51 2.55
N LEU A 265 41.40 -7.00 3.77
CA LEU A 265 42.50 -7.36 4.68
C LEU A 265 41.92 -7.73 6.04
N SER A 266 41.95 -9.02 6.34
CA SER A 266 41.95 -9.55 7.71
C SER A 266 43.38 -9.53 8.24
N GLY A 267 43.60 -9.10 9.48
CA GLY A 267 44.86 -9.39 10.17
C GLY A 267 45.17 -8.50 11.38
N ASN A 268 45.01 -9.10 12.56
CA ASN A 268 45.70 -8.88 13.84
C ASN A 268 45.58 -7.55 14.62
N LYS A 269 45.10 -7.74 15.86
CA LYS A 269 45.23 -6.86 17.03
C LYS A 269 46.68 -6.84 17.56
N PRO A 270 47.05 -5.78 18.31
CA PRO A 270 47.88 -5.94 19.50
C PRO A 270 47.11 -5.59 20.78
N ALA A 271 47.41 -6.36 21.83
CA ALA A 271 46.84 -6.23 23.17
C ALA A 271 47.53 -5.10 23.95
N VAL A 272 46.75 -4.24 24.59
CA VAL A 272 47.19 -3.36 25.68
C VAL A 272 46.33 -3.68 26.90
N LYS A 273 46.97 -4.19 27.95
CA LYS A 273 46.39 -4.39 29.27
C LYS A 273 46.26 -3.03 29.94
N SER A 274 45.06 -2.64 30.35
CA SER A 274 44.84 -1.60 31.34
C SER A 274 43.77 -2.05 32.33
N ASP A 275 44.18 -2.29 33.57
CA ASP A 275 43.29 -2.56 34.70
C ASP A 275 42.55 -1.29 35.10
N LYS A 276 41.44 -1.02 34.41
CA LYS A 276 40.42 -0.05 34.83
C LYS A 276 39.08 -0.78 34.87
N LYS A 277 38.43 -0.77 36.04
CA LYS A 277 37.05 -1.28 36.23
C LYS A 277 36.17 -0.75 35.09
N ARG A 278 35.68 -1.66 34.25
CA ARG A 278 34.83 -1.33 33.10
C ARG A 278 33.51 -0.73 33.59
N SER A 279 33.04 0.28 32.89
CA SER A 279 31.77 0.93 33.20
C SER A 279 30.59 0.02 32.82
N PRO A 280 29.44 0.07 33.53
CA PRO A 280 28.27 -0.75 33.22
C PRO A 280 27.76 -0.56 31.78
N ALA A 281 27.94 0.63 31.22
CA ALA A 281 27.53 0.95 29.85
C ALA A 281 28.37 0.23 28.78
N SER A 282 29.67 0.01 29.02
CA SER A 282 30.54 -0.73 28.10
C SER A 282 30.24 -2.23 28.06
N GLU A 283 29.76 -2.80 29.17
CA GLU A 283 29.37 -4.22 29.23
C GLU A 283 28.05 -4.48 28.49
N LEU A 284 27.07 -3.58 28.60
CA LEU A 284 25.81 -3.67 27.86
C LEU A 284 26.01 -3.56 26.34
N ALA A 285 26.95 -2.71 25.90
CA ALA A 285 27.29 -2.57 24.48
C ALA A 285 27.96 -3.84 23.91
N GLU A 286 28.81 -4.53 24.69
CA GLU A 286 29.40 -5.81 24.28
C GLU A 286 28.36 -6.95 24.24
N LEU A 287 27.37 -6.95 25.14
CA LEU A 287 26.26 -7.93 25.10
C LEU A 287 25.37 -7.73 23.87
N ALA A 288 25.09 -6.49 23.48
CA ALA A 288 24.31 -6.19 22.27
C ALA A 288 25.01 -6.61 20.96
N ALA A 289 26.34 -6.79 20.99
CA ALA A 289 27.14 -7.20 19.84
C ALA A 289 27.28 -8.73 19.68
N LYS A 290 26.79 -9.53 20.63
CA LYS A 290 26.85 -11.01 20.56
C LYS A 290 25.74 -11.56 19.66
N SER A 291 26.09 -12.44 18.72
CA SER A 291 25.15 -13.08 17.80
C SER A 291 24.30 -14.19 18.43
N LYS A 292 24.69 -14.71 19.60
CA LYS A 292 23.88 -15.61 20.45
C LYS A 292 24.14 -15.27 21.92
N LEU A 293 23.07 -15.07 22.70
CA LEU A 293 23.11 -14.71 24.12
C LEU A 293 22.90 -15.95 25.00
N SER A 294 23.71 -16.11 26.04
CA SER A 294 23.57 -17.18 27.03
C SER A 294 22.53 -16.81 28.11
N GLN A 295 22.07 -17.80 28.87
CA GLN A 295 21.12 -17.59 29.97
C GLN A 295 21.67 -16.64 31.06
N GLY A 296 23.00 -16.56 31.22
CA GLY A 296 23.66 -15.59 32.09
C GLY A 296 23.65 -14.16 31.53
N ASP A 297 23.82 -14.01 30.20
CA ASP A 297 23.78 -12.72 29.52
C ASP A 297 22.38 -12.07 29.60
N VAL A 298 21.32 -12.87 29.54
CA VAL A 298 19.93 -12.40 29.68
C VAL A 298 19.65 -11.89 31.09
N ARG A 299 20.20 -12.53 32.13
CA ARG A 299 20.01 -12.09 33.52
C ARG A 299 20.64 -10.71 33.78
N MET A 300 21.77 -10.41 33.13
CA MET A 300 22.45 -9.12 33.25
C MET A 300 21.68 -7.94 32.63
N LEU A 301 20.86 -8.19 31.60
CA LEU A 301 20.00 -7.17 30.99
C LEU A 301 18.85 -6.71 31.90
N PHE A 302 18.45 -7.55 32.86
CA PHE A 302 17.31 -7.30 33.76
C PHE A 302 17.72 -7.09 35.22
N ASP A 303 19.03 -7.00 35.51
CA ASP A 303 19.52 -6.78 36.87
C ASP A 303 19.39 -5.30 37.27
N ALA A 304 18.64 -5.03 38.35
CA ALA A 304 18.19 -3.71 38.77
C ALA A 304 19.34 -2.74 39.15
N LYS A 305 20.55 -3.27 39.43
CA LYS A 305 21.74 -2.45 39.70
C LYS A 305 22.26 -1.69 38.47
N THR A 306 21.89 -2.11 37.25
CA THR A 306 22.31 -1.42 36.01
C THR A 306 21.38 -0.27 35.60
N LEU A 307 20.19 -0.19 36.20
CA LEU A 307 19.12 0.74 35.82
C LEU A 307 18.98 1.95 36.76
N SER A 308 19.72 2.04 37.87
CA SER A 308 19.45 3.04 38.91
C SER A 308 20.13 4.41 38.75
N ASP A 309 20.76 4.74 37.62
CA ASP A 309 21.46 6.02 37.45
C ASP A 309 20.96 6.84 36.26
N LYS A 310 19.68 7.24 36.31
CA LYS A 310 19.16 8.36 35.51
C LYS A 310 18.22 9.25 36.32
N LYS A 311 18.81 10.18 37.11
CA LYS A 311 18.13 11.41 37.51
C LYS A 311 17.89 12.26 36.26
N TRP A 312 16.63 12.43 35.88
CA TRP A 312 16.22 13.37 34.84
C TRP A 312 16.28 14.80 35.40
N HIS A 313 17.26 15.59 34.97
CA HIS A 313 17.18 17.05 35.12
C HIS A 313 16.32 17.59 33.98
N GLY A 314 15.20 18.21 34.34
CA GLY A 314 14.23 18.80 33.40
C GLY A 314 14.81 20.02 32.68
N THR A 315 14.64 20.04 31.36
CA THR A 315 14.89 21.20 30.52
C THR A 315 13.55 21.73 30.00
N THR A 316 13.10 22.82 30.63
CA THR A 316 12.02 23.70 30.17
C THR A 316 12.47 24.51 28.96
N PHE A 317 11.84 24.34 27.79
CA PHE A 317 11.87 25.34 26.71
C PHE A 317 10.54 25.34 25.93
N LEU A 318 9.55 26.03 26.49
CA LEU A 318 8.41 26.59 25.76
C LEU A 318 8.53 28.12 25.83
N LYS A 319 9.05 28.75 24.77
CA LYS A 319 8.92 30.21 24.59
C LYS A 319 7.94 30.46 23.46
N LYS A 320 6.71 30.81 23.84
CA LYS A 320 5.68 31.42 22.97
C LYS A 320 6.27 32.69 22.35
N ARG A 321 6.20 32.80 21.02
CA ARG A 321 6.25 34.07 20.31
C ARG A 321 4.82 34.61 20.21
N LYS A 322 4.58 35.83 20.68
CA LYS A 322 3.38 36.60 20.36
C LYS A 322 3.78 38.06 20.13
N ARG A 323 3.25 38.59 19.02
CA ARG A 323 3.34 39.94 18.46
C ARG A 323 4.67 40.28 17.80
#